data_AF-A0A257JP89-F1
#
_entry.id   AF-A0A257JP89-F1
#
_cell.length_a   1.000
_cell.length_b   1.000
_cell.length_c   1.000
_cell.angle_alpha   90.00
_cell.angle_beta   90.00
_cell.angle_gamma   90.00
#
_symmetry.space_group_name_H-M   'P 1'
#
loop_
_entity.id
_entity.type
_entity.pdbx_description
1 polymer ?
#
loop_
_entity_poly.entity_id
_entity_poly.type
_entity_poly.pdbx_seq_one_letter_code
_entity_poly.pdbx_strand_id
1 'polypeptide(L)'
;MNRFLAHTGARYPIVQAPMGWIARSQLASAVCEAGGLGVIETSSGETENCQAEILKMKTLTSAPFGVNLPIMFLKNDAILQFICESGVKFVTTSAGSPAKFIAPLKAAGIVVYHAVPTVDAALKCVEAGIDGLVVEGAEGGGFKNPEEVSTLVLLQAIRRVTDVPLVAAGGICDGKGMAAAFALGAEAVQMGTRFVSCAESPVHHNYKQAILDAKETGTYVLNKKASPCIRALKTERTAAIYEAGIMPPDTFKGILDLYFGGDMEAAVGLAGQTSGLIDEIKSARDIIEETVAEFHAIAGRMGAIAAAQNFG
;
A
#
# COMPACT_ATOMS: atom_id res chain seq x y z
N MET A 1 -14.87 12.89 -13.76
CA MET A 1 -14.38 11.51 -13.98
C MET A 1 -13.26 11.27 -12.97
N ASN A 2 -13.24 10.13 -12.27
CA ASN A 2 -12.17 9.81 -11.31
C ASN A 2 -10.83 9.68 -12.06
N ARG A 3 -9.83 10.50 -11.70
CA ARG A 3 -8.56 10.60 -12.43
C ARG A 3 -7.68 9.36 -12.23
N PHE A 4 -7.71 8.77 -11.03
CA PHE A 4 -7.03 7.51 -10.77
C PHE A 4 -7.55 6.36 -11.65
N LEU A 5 -8.88 6.21 -11.77
CA LEU A 5 -9.47 5.21 -12.66
C LEU A 5 -9.15 5.49 -14.13
N ALA A 6 -9.15 6.76 -14.54
CA ALA A 6 -8.77 7.16 -15.90
C ALA A 6 -7.31 6.79 -16.23
N HIS A 7 -6.41 6.94 -15.26
CA HIS A 7 -4.99 6.63 -15.43
C HIS A 7 -4.69 5.13 -15.43
N THR A 8 -5.45 4.35 -14.65
CA THR A 8 -5.15 2.93 -14.39
C THR A 8 -5.99 1.97 -15.21
N GLY A 9 -7.20 2.37 -15.58
CA GLY A 9 -8.21 1.50 -16.19
C GLY A 9 -8.86 0.50 -15.22
N ALA A 10 -8.54 0.57 -13.92
CA ALA A 10 -9.19 -0.28 -12.92
C ALA A 10 -10.70 -0.01 -12.85
N ARG A 11 -11.48 -0.97 -12.35
CA ARG A 11 -12.93 -0.78 -12.18
C ARG A 11 -13.24 0.00 -10.90
N TYR A 12 -12.54 -0.33 -9.81
CA TYR A 12 -12.73 0.27 -8.51
C TYR A 12 -11.45 0.94 -8.04
N PRO A 13 -11.53 2.10 -7.35
CA PRO A 13 -10.36 2.86 -6.94
C PRO A 13 -9.80 2.31 -5.61
N ILE A 14 -9.53 1.00 -5.60
CA ILE A 14 -9.02 0.23 -4.47
C ILE A 14 -7.74 -0.46 -4.93
N VAL A 15 -6.65 -0.19 -4.21
CA VAL A 15 -5.31 -0.65 -4.55
C VAL A 15 -4.83 -1.63 -3.48
N GLN A 16 -4.26 -2.75 -3.91
CA GLN A 16 -3.50 -3.61 -3.03
C GLN A 16 -2.05 -3.10 -2.92
N ALA A 17 -1.61 -2.80 -1.69
CA ALA A 17 -0.30 -2.18 -1.44
C ALA A 17 0.85 -3.11 -1.84
N PRO A 18 1.92 -2.64 -2.50
CA PRO A 18 3.07 -3.46 -2.82
C PRO A 18 3.83 -3.85 -1.54
N MET A 19 3.82 -5.15 -1.22
CA MET A 19 4.35 -5.72 0.02
C MET A 19 5.42 -6.73 -0.31
N GLY A 20 6.67 -6.46 0.08
CA GLY A 20 7.83 -7.31 -0.21
C GLY A 20 7.58 -8.79 0.08
N TRP A 21 8.01 -9.65 -0.85
CA TRP A 21 7.75 -11.09 -0.95
C TRP A 21 6.28 -11.52 -1.15
N ILE A 22 5.32 -10.70 -0.74
CA ILE A 22 3.89 -11.06 -0.63
C ILE A 22 3.11 -10.66 -1.88
N ALA A 23 3.30 -9.42 -2.34
CA ALA A 23 2.54 -8.79 -3.43
C ALA A 23 3.06 -9.22 -4.81
N ARG A 24 2.89 -10.51 -5.10
CA ARG A 24 3.29 -11.15 -6.36
C ARG A 24 2.07 -11.55 -7.18
N SER A 25 2.31 -12.21 -8.31
CA SER A 25 1.29 -12.47 -9.33
C SER A 25 0.01 -13.07 -8.78
N GLN A 26 0.10 -14.02 -7.84
CA GLN A 26 -1.06 -14.65 -7.19
C GLN A 26 -2.00 -13.65 -6.51
N LEU A 27 -1.48 -12.80 -5.63
CA LEU A 27 -2.30 -11.83 -4.90
C LEU A 27 -2.76 -10.70 -5.82
N ALA A 28 -1.83 -10.15 -6.62
CA ALA A 28 -2.12 -9.03 -7.51
C ALA A 28 -3.18 -9.41 -8.55
N SER A 29 -3.11 -10.61 -9.15
CA SER A 29 -4.11 -11.04 -10.14
C SER A 29 -5.49 -11.22 -9.52
N ALA A 30 -5.58 -11.75 -8.30
CA ALA A 30 -6.86 -11.90 -7.61
C ALA A 30 -7.54 -10.54 -7.36
N VAL A 31 -6.77 -9.54 -6.95
CA VAL A 31 -7.25 -8.15 -6.75
C VAL A 31 -7.69 -7.53 -8.07
N CYS A 32 -6.91 -7.72 -9.15
CA CYS A 32 -7.24 -7.25 -10.49
C CYS A 32 -8.54 -7.87 -11.01
N GLU A 33 -8.74 -9.18 -10.86
CA GLU A 33 -9.97 -9.89 -11.27
C GLU A 33 -11.19 -9.48 -10.45
N ALA A 34 -11.00 -9.07 -9.20
CA ALA A 34 -12.05 -8.44 -8.38
C ALA A 34 -12.37 -6.98 -8.77
N GLY A 35 -11.62 -6.41 -9.73
CA GLY A 35 -11.83 -5.06 -10.25
C GLY A 35 -11.02 -3.97 -9.56
N GLY A 36 -10.24 -4.30 -8.53
CA GLY A 36 -9.26 -3.39 -7.93
C GLY A 36 -7.98 -3.31 -8.77
N LEU A 37 -6.96 -2.64 -8.23
CA LEU A 37 -5.63 -2.57 -8.82
C LEU A 37 -4.63 -3.36 -7.96
N GLY A 38 -4.21 -4.53 -8.44
CA GLY A 38 -3.08 -5.26 -7.89
C GLY A 38 -1.76 -4.58 -8.27
N VAL A 39 -0.81 -4.51 -7.33
CA VAL A 39 0.51 -3.89 -7.56
C VAL A 39 1.61 -4.87 -7.22
N ILE A 40 2.35 -5.31 -8.23
CA ILE A 40 3.49 -6.22 -8.09
C ILE A 40 4.65 -5.48 -7.42
N GLU A 41 5.19 -6.04 -6.34
CA GLU A 41 6.41 -5.54 -5.72
C GLU A 41 7.68 -6.03 -6.45
N THR A 42 8.74 -5.22 -6.43
CA THR A 42 10.04 -5.57 -7.05
C THR A 42 11.24 -5.41 -6.11
N SER A 43 10.98 -5.31 -4.80
CA SER A 43 12.00 -5.12 -3.75
C SER A 43 12.74 -6.38 -3.37
N SER A 44 12.10 -7.54 -3.55
CA SER A 44 12.48 -8.76 -2.84
C SER A 44 12.96 -9.86 -3.78
N GLY A 45 13.97 -10.61 -3.34
CA GLY A 45 14.58 -11.68 -4.14
C GLY A 45 15.43 -11.15 -5.30
N GLU A 46 15.65 -12.02 -6.30
CA GLU A 46 16.41 -11.67 -7.50
C GLU A 46 15.55 -10.95 -8.54
N THR A 47 16.18 -10.11 -9.36
CA THR A 47 15.52 -9.27 -10.37
C THR A 47 14.75 -10.13 -11.36
N GLU A 48 15.31 -11.26 -11.77
CA GLU A 48 14.72 -12.20 -12.73
C GLU A 48 13.42 -12.80 -12.20
N ASN A 49 13.35 -13.08 -10.88
CA ASN A 49 12.11 -13.54 -10.24
C ASN A 49 11.04 -12.45 -10.30
N CYS A 50 11.42 -11.18 -10.09
CA CYS A 50 10.48 -10.07 -10.20
C CYS A 50 9.96 -9.89 -11.63
N GLN A 51 10.83 -10.03 -12.63
CA GLN A 51 10.45 -9.98 -14.04
C GLN A 51 9.49 -11.11 -14.40
N ALA A 52 9.76 -12.33 -13.93
CA ALA A 52 8.89 -13.49 -14.14
C ALA A 52 7.48 -13.27 -13.56
N GLU A 53 7.38 -12.67 -12.38
CA GLU A 53 6.10 -12.33 -11.75
C GLU A 53 5.31 -11.29 -12.56
N ILE A 54 5.97 -10.29 -13.15
CA ILE A 54 5.34 -9.31 -14.06
C ILE A 54 4.85 -9.98 -15.35
N LEU A 55 5.64 -10.89 -15.94
CA LEU A 55 5.24 -11.62 -17.15
C LEU A 55 4.03 -12.52 -16.89
N LYS A 56 4.00 -13.18 -15.74
CA LYS A 56 2.93 -14.09 -15.34
C LYS A 56 1.58 -13.38 -15.19
N MET A 57 1.56 -12.09 -14.86
CA MET A 57 0.31 -11.31 -14.82
C MET A 57 -0.48 -11.37 -16.14
N LYS A 58 0.22 -11.35 -17.29
CA LYS A 58 -0.42 -11.42 -18.62
C LYS A 58 -1.15 -12.74 -18.88
N THR A 59 -0.82 -13.80 -18.14
CA THR A 59 -1.48 -15.11 -18.27
C THR A 59 -2.57 -15.32 -17.22
N LEU A 60 -2.51 -14.59 -16.10
CA LEU A 60 -3.46 -14.71 -14.99
C LEU A 60 -4.65 -13.77 -15.08
N THR A 61 -4.49 -12.60 -15.72
CA THR A 61 -5.56 -11.59 -15.78
C THR A 61 -5.45 -10.75 -17.04
N SER A 62 -6.59 -10.29 -17.55
CA SER A 62 -6.66 -9.25 -18.58
C SER A 62 -6.93 -7.85 -18.02
N ALA A 63 -7.19 -7.75 -16.71
CA ALA A 63 -7.39 -6.49 -16.03
C ALA A 63 -6.04 -5.75 -15.84
N PRO A 64 -6.05 -4.41 -15.76
CA PRO A 64 -4.84 -3.65 -15.56
C PRO A 64 -4.24 -3.91 -14.18
N PHE A 65 -2.91 -3.85 -14.12
CA PHE A 65 -2.14 -3.99 -12.89
C PHE A 65 -1.01 -2.96 -12.85
N GLY A 66 -0.50 -2.71 -11.65
CA GLY A 66 0.64 -1.83 -11.41
C GLY A 66 1.91 -2.59 -11.05
N VAL A 67 3.04 -1.89 -11.09
CA VAL A 67 4.32 -2.37 -10.52
C VAL A 67 4.87 -1.31 -9.58
N ASN A 68 5.46 -1.74 -8.46
CA ASN A 68 6.17 -0.86 -7.54
C ASN A 68 7.67 -0.91 -7.79
N LEU A 69 8.30 0.27 -7.83
CA LEU A 69 9.75 0.49 -7.86
C LEU A 69 10.21 1.12 -6.53
N PRO A 70 10.77 0.32 -5.61
CA PRO A 70 11.24 0.81 -4.32
C PRO A 70 12.69 1.27 -4.45
N ILE A 71 12.88 2.59 -4.59
CA ILE A 71 14.09 3.21 -5.16
C ILE A 71 15.37 2.86 -4.39
N MET A 72 15.34 2.91 -3.06
CA MET A 72 16.48 2.55 -2.22
C MET A 72 16.89 1.07 -2.31
N PHE A 73 16.02 0.20 -2.84
CA PHE A 73 16.26 -1.23 -2.93
C PHE A 73 16.62 -1.70 -4.34
N LEU A 74 16.69 -0.78 -5.31
CA LEU A 74 17.12 -1.10 -6.66
C LEU A 74 18.62 -1.40 -6.68
N LYS A 75 18.99 -2.64 -7.03
CA LYS A 75 20.39 -3.05 -7.20
C LYS A 75 21.03 -2.40 -8.43
N ASN A 76 20.24 -2.21 -9.49
CA ASN A 76 20.63 -1.64 -10.78
C ASN A 76 19.36 -1.24 -11.57
N ASP A 77 19.55 -0.76 -12.81
CA ASP A 77 18.46 -0.28 -13.66
C ASP A 77 17.72 -1.39 -14.44
N ALA A 78 18.09 -2.67 -14.27
CA ALA A 78 17.54 -3.76 -15.10
C ALA A 78 16.02 -3.91 -14.93
N ILE A 79 15.50 -3.76 -13.71
CA ILE A 79 14.05 -3.83 -13.47
C ILE A 79 13.32 -2.61 -14.05
N LEU A 80 13.93 -1.42 -14.01
CA LEU A 80 13.36 -0.20 -14.62
C LEU A 80 13.24 -0.38 -16.14
N GLN A 81 14.34 -0.79 -16.79
CA GLN A 81 14.36 -1.04 -18.23
C GLN A 81 13.32 -2.08 -18.63
N PHE A 82 13.29 -3.20 -17.90
CA PHE A 82 12.30 -4.25 -18.12
C PHE A 82 10.87 -3.73 -18.00
N ILE A 83 10.55 -2.94 -16.98
CA ILE A 83 9.21 -2.36 -16.81
C ILE A 83 8.82 -1.48 -18.00
N CYS A 84 9.73 -0.61 -18.45
CA CYS A 84 9.51 0.25 -19.62
C CYS A 84 9.18 -0.54 -20.89
N GLU A 85 9.74 -1.75 -21.04
CA GLU A 85 9.56 -2.61 -22.22
C GLU A 85 8.42 -3.64 -22.05
N SER A 86 8.03 -3.95 -20.81
CA SER A 86 7.09 -5.02 -20.48
C SER A 86 5.64 -4.75 -20.90
N GLY A 87 5.30 -3.50 -21.20
CA GLY A 87 3.93 -3.05 -21.49
C GLY A 87 3.10 -2.68 -20.25
N VAL A 88 3.69 -2.69 -19.05
CA VAL A 88 3.09 -2.10 -17.84
C VAL A 88 2.71 -0.64 -18.11
N LYS A 89 1.58 -0.19 -17.55
CA LYS A 89 1.04 1.17 -17.77
C LYS A 89 0.97 2.04 -16.53
N PHE A 90 1.11 1.44 -15.35
CA PHE A 90 1.05 2.15 -14.07
C PHE A 90 2.19 1.70 -13.16
N VAL A 91 2.94 2.66 -12.63
CA VAL A 91 4.02 2.41 -11.69
C VAL A 91 3.82 3.25 -10.44
N THR A 92 3.99 2.61 -9.28
CA THR A 92 4.23 3.33 -8.03
C THR A 92 5.72 3.33 -7.74
N THR A 93 6.26 4.45 -7.29
CA THR A 93 7.61 4.53 -6.75
C THR A 93 7.55 4.80 -5.27
N SER A 94 8.54 4.33 -4.51
CA SER A 94 8.60 4.53 -3.05
C SER A 94 10.05 4.58 -2.57
N ALA A 95 10.25 4.89 -1.29
CA ALA A 95 11.53 4.75 -0.60
C ALA A 95 12.69 5.45 -1.35
N GLY A 96 12.64 6.78 -1.49
CA GLY A 96 13.67 7.58 -2.16
C GLY A 96 13.09 8.64 -3.08
N SER A 97 13.93 9.41 -3.77
CA SER A 97 13.46 10.44 -4.72
C SER A 97 13.16 9.83 -6.10
N PRO A 98 11.96 10.05 -6.68
CA PRO A 98 11.59 9.51 -7.99
C PRO A 98 12.20 10.27 -9.17
N ALA A 99 12.86 11.41 -8.95
CA ALA A 99 13.23 12.36 -10.00
C ALA A 99 13.98 11.74 -11.19
N LYS A 100 14.88 10.78 -10.94
CA LYS A 100 15.65 10.10 -12.00
C LYS A 100 14.86 9.05 -12.79
N PHE A 101 13.73 8.59 -12.25
CA PHE A 101 12.93 7.50 -12.81
C PHE A 101 11.72 8.01 -13.60
N ILE A 102 11.25 9.22 -13.30
CA ILE A 102 10.03 9.78 -13.93
C ILE A 102 10.19 9.92 -15.44
N ALA A 103 11.26 10.55 -15.92
CA ALA A 103 11.42 10.78 -17.36
C ALA A 103 11.49 9.47 -18.19
N PRO A 104 12.30 8.45 -17.81
CA PRO A 104 12.28 7.15 -18.49
C PRO A 104 10.91 6.47 -18.49
N LEU A 105 10.23 6.43 -17.33
CA LEU A 105 8.91 5.80 -17.21
C LEU A 105 7.86 6.52 -18.09
N LYS A 106 7.84 7.85 -18.06
CA LYS A 106 6.92 8.65 -18.88
C LYS A 106 7.20 8.50 -20.38
N ALA A 107 8.47 8.40 -20.78
CA ALA A 107 8.83 8.14 -22.17
C ALA A 107 8.29 6.79 -22.67
N ALA A 108 8.13 5.80 -21.78
CA ALA A 108 7.47 4.52 -22.07
C ALA A 108 5.92 4.58 -22.01
N GLY A 109 5.33 5.76 -21.78
CA GLY A 109 3.89 5.95 -21.64
C GLY A 109 3.32 5.39 -20.34
N ILE A 110 4.13 5.32 -19.27
CA ILE A 110 3.74 4.84 -17.95
C ILE A 110 3.28 6.01 -17.09
N VAL A 111 2.12 5.86 -16.44
CA VAL A 111 1.66 6.75 -15.38
C VAL A 111 2.45 6.46 -14.10
N VAL A 112 3.01 7.50 -13.47
CA VAL A 112 3.87 7.36 -12.29
C VAL A 112 3.25 8.01 -11.07
N TYR A 113 2.97 7.21 -10.05
CA TYR A 113 2.59 7.69 -8.72
C TYR A 113 3.76 7.51 -7.74
N HIS A 114 3.87 8.37 -6.74
CA HIS A 114 4.93 8.24 -5.71
C HIS A 114 4.35 8.23 -4.29
N ALA A 115 4.87 7.33 -3.45
CA ALA A 115 4.51 7.24 -2.03
C ALA A 115 5.19 8.32 -1.20
N VAL A 116 4.40 9.12 -0.47
CA VAL A 116 4.90 10.26 0.31
C VAL A 116 4.34 10.25 1.74
N PRO A 117 5.21 10.43 2.76
CA PRO A 117 4.78 10.53 4.15
C PRO A 117 4.72 11.98 4.68
N THR A 118 5.08 12.99 3.87
CA THR A 118 5.12 14.40 4.27
C THR A 118 4.69 15.33 3.14
N VAL A 119 4.31 16.57 3.50
CA VAL A 119 3.98 17.64 2.54
C VAL A 119 5.22 18.02 1.71
N ASP A 120 6.40 18.13 2.34
CA ASP A 120 7.64 18.47 1.63
C ASP A 120 8.01 17.43 0.58
N ALA A 121 7.84 16.14 0.89
CA ALA A 121 8.06 15.07 -0.08
C ALA A 121 7.04 15.15 -1.23
N ALA A 122 5.78 15.44 -0.93
CA ALA A 122 4.73 15.61 -1.94
C ALA A 122 5.06 16.73 -2.92
N LEU A 123 5.47 17.91 -2.44
CA LEU A 123 5.85 19.05 -3.28
C LEU A 123 7.02 18.71 -4.20
N LYS A 124 8.08 18.11 -3.67
CA LYS A 124 9.24 17.67 -4.47
C LYS A 124 8.86 16.65 -5.55
N CYS A 125 7.93 15.75 -5.26
CA CYS A 125 7.46 14.77 -6.25
C CYS A 125 6.64 15.45 -7.35
N VAL A 126 5.77 16.40 -7.00
CA VAL A 126 5.00 17.21 -7.97
C VAL A 126 5.93 18.00 -8.88
N GLU A 127 6.94 18.67 -8.32
CA GLU A 127 7.98 19.37 -9.10
C GLU A 127 8.75 18.43 -10.04
N ALA A 128 8.99 17.19 -9.61
CA ALA A 128 9.63 16.17 -10.43
C ALA A 128 8.72 15.62 -11.55
N GLY A 129 7.43 15.97 -11.56
CA GLY A 129 6.51 15.66 -12.65
C GLY A 129 5.81 14.31 -12.53
N ILE A 130 5.53 13.82 -11.33
CA ILE A 130 4.62 12.67 -11.10
C ILE A 130 3.20 12.94 -11.63
N ASP A 131 2.42 11.88 -11.79
CA ASP A 131 1.01 11.93 -12.21
C ASP A 131 0.02 11.79 -11.04
N GLY A 132 0.50 11.41 -9.86
CA GLY A 132 -0.30 11.27 -8.65
C GLY A 132 0.53 10.83 -7.44
N LEU A 133 -0.09 10.86 -6.26
CA LEU A 133 0.58 10.56 -4.99
C LEU A 133 -0.11 9.40 -4.28
N VAL A 134 0.68 8.53 -3.68
CA VAL A 134 0.22 7.62 -2.62
C VAL A 134 0.53 8.30 -1.29
N VAL A 135 -0.48 8.86 -0.64
CA VAL A 135 -0.33 9.60 0.62
C VAL A 135 -0.43 8.61 1.76
N GLU A 136 0.70 8.32 2.40
CA GLU A 136 0.80 7.25 3.38
C GLU A 136 0.93 7.79 4.81
N GLY A 137 -0.12 7.60 5.60
CA GLY A 137 -0.13 7.98 7.01
C GLY A 137 0.62 7.00 7.92
N ALA A 138 0.91 7.48 9.13
CA ALA A 138 1.66 6.75 10.15
C ALA A 138 1.00 5.45 10.62
N GLU A 139 -0.31 5.30 10.43
CA GLU A 139 -1.12 4.13 10.83
C GLU A 139 -0.83 2.89 9.97
N GLY A 140 -0.29 3.07 8.76
CA GLY A 140 0.03 1.98 7.84
C GLY A 140 1.18 1.09 8.33
N GLY A 141 1.22 -0.17 7.88
CA GLY A 141 2.33 -1.10 8.15
C GLY A 141 3.58 -0.77 7.33
N GLY A 142 4.70 -1.42 7.67
CA GLY A 142 5.94 -1.32 6.89
C GLY A 142 6.72 -0.01 7.13
N PHE A 143 7.50 0.43 6.15
CA PHE A 143 8.40 1.58 6.25
C PHE A 143 7.67 2.90 6.49
N LYS A 144 7.86 3.55 7.63
CA LYS A 144 7.18 4.79 8.04
C LYS A 144 8.16 5.95 8.22
N ASN A 145 7.62 7.16 8.24
CA ASN A 145 8.35 8.32 8.75
C ASN A 145 8.44 8.23 10.29
N PRO A 146 9.63 8.41 10.91
CA PRO A 146 9.75 8.49 12.37
C PRO A 146 8.93 9.64 12.99
N GLU A 147 8.73 10.74 12.26
CA GLU A 147 7.80 11.80 12.62
C GLU A 147 6.40 11.46 12.10
N GLU A 148 5.53 11.06 13.01
CA GLU A 148 4.23 10.51 12.69
C GLU A 148 3.24 11.60 12.30
N VAL A 149 2.60 11.42 11.14
CA VAL A 149 1.42 12.19 10.73
C VAL A 149 0.34 11.18 10.31
N SER A 150 -0.83 11.27 10.93
CA SER A 150 -1.98 10.42 10.60
C SER A 150 -2.46 10.67 9.17
N THR A 151 -3.03 9.66 8.50
CA THR A 151 -3.67 9.77 7.18
C THR A 151 -4.68 10.92 7.13
N LEU A 152 -5.48 11.10 8.20
CA LEU A 152 -6.50 12.17 8.28
C LEU A 152 -5.89 13.57 8.17
N VAL A 153 -4.77 13.82 8.85
CA VAL A 153 -4.06 15.11 8.82
C VAL A 153 -3.28 15.25 7.51
N LEU A 154 -2.56 14.21 7.09
CA LEU A 154 -1.65 14.26 5.95
C LEU A 154 -2.39 14.51 4.63
N LEU A 155 -3.54 13.86 4.41
CA LEU A 155 -4.37 14.08 3.22
C LEU A 155 -4.78 15.55 3.10
N GLN A 156 -5.31 16.14 4.17
CA GLN A 156 -5.72 17.54 4.18
C GLN A 156 -4.55 18.49 3.95
N ALA A 157 -3.41 18.22 4.58
CA ALA A 157 -2.22 19.05 4.47
C ALA A 157 -1.68 19.06 3.02
N ILE A 158 -1.56 17.89 2.39
CA ILE A 158 -1.12 17.77 0.99
C ILE A 158 -2.15 18.39 0.04
N ARG A 159 -3.44 18.16 0.29
CA ARG A 159 -4.51 18.66 -0.57
C ARG A 159 -4.54 20.19 -0.66
N ARG A 160 -4.05 20.90 0.37
CA ARG A 160 -3.92 22.37 0.38
C ARG A 160 -2.87 22.91 -0.59
N VAL A 161 -1.89 22.10 -1.01
CA VAL A 161 -0.71 22.59 -1.75
C VAL A 161 -0.56 22.01 -3.15
N THR A 162 -1.32 20.98 -3.51
CA THR A 162 -1.29 20.38 -4.86
C THR A 162 -2.63 19.81 -5.26
N ASP A 163 -2.90 19.71 -6.57
CA ASP A 163 -4.11 19.13 -7.16
C ASP A 163 -3.95 17.77 -7.85
N VAL A 164 -2.75 17.20 -7.81
CA VAL A 164 -2.54 15.86 -8.36
C VAL A 164 -3.46 14.83 -7.68
N PRO A 165 -3.89 13.77 -8.39
CA PRO A 165 -4.67 12.68 -7.81
C PRO A 165 -3.99 12.08 -6.57
N LEU A 166 -4.79 11.80 -5.55
CA LEU A 166 -4.32 11.23 -4.28
C LEU A 166 -4.90 9.82 -4.08
N VAL A 167 -4.03 8.86 -3.77
CA VAL A 167 -4.38 7.55 -3.23
C VAL A 167 -4.10 7.59 -1.74
N ALA A 168 -5.11 7.44 -0.89
CA ALA A 168 -4.91 7.40 0.57
C ALA A 168 -4.41 6.02 1.00
N ALA A 169 -3.37 5.97 1.83
CA ALA A 169 -2.80 4.72 2.35
C ALA A 169 -2.56 4.83 3.87
N GLY A 170 -2.85 3.75 4.60
CA GLY A 170 -2.73 3.69 6.07
C GLY A 170 -4.04 4.02 6.77
N GLY A 171 -4.46 3.15 7.71
CA GLY A 171 -5.73 3.32 8.44
C GLY A 171 -6.99 2.88 7.68
N ILE A 172 -6.86 2.28 6.49
CA ILE A 172 -8.00 1.92 5.63
C ILE A 172 -8.05 0.40 5.42
N CYS A 173 -9.18 -0.23 5.73
CA CYS A 173 -9.44 -1.66 5.52
C CYS A 173 -10.88 -1.99 5.08
N ASP A 174 -11.77 -1.00 5.01
CA ASP A 174 -13.19 -1.15 4.68
C ASP A 174 -13.76 0.11 4.00
N GLY A 175 -15.07 0.12 3.75
CA GLY A 175 -15.77 1.23 3.10
C GLY A 175 -15.88 2.48 3.95
N LYS A 176 -15.82 2.37 5.29
CA LYS A 176 -15.75 3.53 6.20
C LYS A 176 -14.46 4.30 6.02
N GLY A 177 -13.32 3.59 6.04
CA GLY A 177 -12.01 4.18 5.78
C GLY A 177 -11.95 4.80 4.38
N MET A 178 -12.55 4.14 3.39
CA MET A 178 -12.65 4.67 2.03
C MET A 178 -13.48 5.95 1.94
N ALA A 179 -14.67 5.98 2.56
CA ALA A 179 -15.52 7.16 2.56
C ALA A 179 -14.85 8.36 3.25
N ALA A 180 -14.17 8.13 4.38
CA ALA A 180 -13.39 9.15 5.07
C ALA A 180 -12.27 9.70 4.18
N ALA A 181 -11.49 8.84 3.52
CA ALA A 181 -10.43 9.27 2.62
C ALA A 181 -10.94 10.11 1.44
N PHE A 182 -12.06 9.70 0.82
CA PHE A 182 -12.68 10.44 -0.26
C PHE A 182 -13.21 11.81 0.18
N ALA A 183 -13.78 11.90 1.38
CA ALA A 183 -14.20 13.18 1.97
C ALA A 183 -13.02 14.16 2.16
N LEU A 184 -11.80 13.63 2.32
CA LEU A 184 -10.56 14.42 2.43
C LEU A 184 -9.87 14.70 1.08
N GLY A 185 -10.52 14.34 -0.04
CA GLY A 185 -10.05 14.63 -1.39
C GLY A 185 -9.19 13.53 -2.03
N ALA A 186 -9.15 12.33 -1.45
CA ALA A 186 -8.59 11.16 -2.13
C ALA A 186 -9.50 10.70 -3.28
N GLU A 187 -8.88 10.15 -4.32
CA GLU A 187 -9.59 9.55 -5.47
C GLU A 187 -9.47 8.03 -5.49
N ALA A 188 -8.61 7.46 -4.64
CA ALA A 188 -8.48 6.03 -4.43
C ALA A 188 -7.95 5.74 -3.02
N VAL A 189 -8.03 4.48 -2.63
CA VAL A 189 -7.46 3.97 -1.39
C VAL A 189 -6.52 2.80 -1.64
N GLN A 190 -5.47 2.71 -0.85
CA GLN A 190 -4.53 1.61 -0.84
C GLN A 190 -4.59 0.88 0.50
N MET A 191 -4.79 -0.43 0.44
CA MET A 191 -4.86 -1.30 1.62
C MET A 191 -3.69 -2.28 1.61
N GLY A 192 -2.95 -2.36 2.71
CA GLY A 192 -1.88 -3.33 2.90
C GLY A 192 -2.35 -4.49 3.76
N THR A 193 -2.46 -4.26 5.06
CA THR A 193 -2.84 -5.26 6.08
C THR A 193 -4.12 -6.03 5.75
N ARG A 194 -5.12 -5.37 5.15
CA ARG A 194 -6.35 -6.05 4.71
C ARG A 194 -6.11 -7.08 3.60
N PHE A 195 -5.21 -6.81 2.65
CA PHE A 195 -4.86 -7.75 1.58
C PHE A 195 -3.77 -8.74 1.99
N VAL A 196 -2.87 -8.44 2.95
CA VAL A 196 -1.99 -9.48 3.55
C VAL A 196 -2.80 -10.61 4.17
N SER A 197 -3.91 -10.26 4.83
CA SER A 197 -4.80 -11.19 5.52
C SER A 197 -5.90 -11.79 4.64
N CYS A 198 -5.91 -11.53 3.32
CA CYS A 198 -6.92 -12.10 2.44
C CYS A 198 -6.62 -13.58 2.10
N ALA A 199 -7.62 -14.30 1.59
CA ALA A 199 -7.51 -15.73 1.28
C ALA A 199 -6.39 -16.02 0.27
N GLU A 200 -6.28 -15.21 -0.77
CA GLU A 200 -5.35 -15.38 -1.90
C GLU A 200 -3.91 -14.95 -1.57
N SER A 201 -3.71 -14.22 -0.46
CA SER A 201 -2.37 -13.89 0.02
C SER A 201 -1.57 -15.16 0.32
N PRO A 202 -0.31 -15.27 -0.16
CA PRO A 202 0.49 -16.48 -0.02
C PRO A 202 1.08 -16.66 1.38
N VAL A 203 0.87 -15.71 2.29
CA VAL A 203 1.44 -15.79 3.63
C VAL A 203 0.83 -16.93 4.44
N HIS A 204 1.63 -17.47 5.35
CA HIS A 204 1.25 -18.53 6.27
C HIS A 204 0.04 -18.11 7.11
N HIS A 205 -0.80 -19.08 7.45
CA HIS A 205 -2.04 -18.84 8.22
C HIS A 205 -1.77 -18.14 9.56
N ASN A 206 -0.71 -18.52 10.28
CA ASN A 206 -0.31 -17.86 11.54
C ASN A 206 -0.16 -16.35 11.42
N TYR A 207 0.37 -15.85 10.29
CA TYR A 207 0.50 -14.41 10.10
C TYR A 207 -0.85 -13.74 9.87
N LYS A 208 -1.76 -14.39 9.11
CA LYS A 208 -3.14 -13.93 8.98
C LYS A 208 -3.83 -13.92 10.35
N GLN A 209 -3.69 -14.99 11.12
CA GLN A 209 -4.28 -15.11 12.45
C GLN A 209 -3.73 -14.05 13.42
N ALA A 210 -2.43 -13.77 13.41
CA ALA A 210 -1.82 -12.72 14.23
C ALA A 210 -2.35 -11.31 13.89
N ILE A 211 -2.80 -11.07 12.64
CA ILE A 211 -3.51 -9.84 12.27
C ILE A 211 -4.91 -9.83 12.89
N LEU A 212 -5.65 -10.93 12.78
CA LEU A 212 -7.01 -11.07 13.32
C LEU A 212 -7.06 -10.96 14.86
N ASP A 213 -6.05 -11.50 15.54
CA ASP A 213 -5.98 -11.48 17.01
C ASP A 213 -5.49 -10.13 17.58
N ALA A 214 -4.94 -9.25 16.72
CA ALA A 214 -4.38 -7.98 17.16
C ALA A 214 -5.48 -6.97 17.47
N LYS A 215 -5.34 -6.26 18.59
CA LYS A 215 -6.14 -5.08 18.90
C LYS A 215 -5.70 -3.87 18.06
N GLU A 216 -6.45 -2.77 18.10
CA GLU A 216 -6.08 -1.49 17.48
C GLU A 216 -4.75 -0.94 18.02
N THR A 217 -4.40 -1.29 19.26
CA THR A 217 -3.10 -1.02 19.89
C THR A 217 -2.06 -2.14 19.67
N GLY A 218 -2.31 -3.09 18.77
CA GLY A 218 -1.54 -4.31 18.55
C GLY A 218 -0.28 -4.16 17.71
N THR A 219 0.17 -2.93 17.45
CA THR A 219 1.39 -2.64 16.68
C THR A 219 2.34 -1.71 17.42
N TYR A 220 3.63 -1.76 17.06
CA TYR A 220 4.64 -0.79 17.45
C TYR A 220 5.16 -0.02 16.23
N VAL A 221 5.57 1.23 16.46
CA VAL A 221 6.50 1.94 15.57
C VAL A 221 7.90 1.70 16.10
N LEU A 222 8.74 1.05 15.29
CA LEU A 222 10.08 0.60 15.64
C LEU A 222 11.13 1.50 14.99
N ASN A 223 12.33 1.50 15.59
CA ASN A 223 13.51 2.20 15.08
C ASN A 223 13.38 3.73 14.98
N LYS A 224 12.58 4.40 15.82
CA LYS A 224 12.37 5.87 15.72
C LYS A 224 13.65 6.71 15.88
N LYS A 225 14.73 6.14 16.41
CA LYS A 225 16.04 6.82 16.58
C LYS A 225 16.97 6.68 15.36
N ALA A 226 16.60 5.87 14.37
CA ALA A 226 17.41 5.65 13.16
C ALA A 226 16.52 5.41 11.93
N SER A 227 17.16 5.17 10.78
CA SER A 227 16.47 4.78 9.55
C SER A 227 16.88 3.36 9.16
N PRO A 228 15.97 2.52 8.66
CA PRO A 228 14.56 2.80 8.41
C PRO A 228 13.65 2.62 9.64
N CYS A 229 12.66 3.51 9.79
CA CYS A 229 11.55 3.35 10.75
C CYS A 229 10.47 2.44 10.16
N ILE A 230 9.88 1.55 10.95
CA ILE A 230 8.86 0.59 10.49
C ILE A 230 7.70 0.45 11.49
N ARG A 231 6.52 0.05 11.01
CA ARG A 231 5.40 -0.41 11.86
C ARG A 231 5.17 -1.92 11.69
N ALA A 232 5.08 -2.62 12.81
CA ALA A 232 4.90 -4.08 12.87
C ALA A 232 3.99 -4.51 14.03
N LEU A 233 3.44 -5.73 13.95
CA LEU A 233 2.70 -6.38 15.02
C LEU A 233 3.54 -6.50 16.30
N LYS A 234 2.86 -6.49 17.45
CA LYS A 234 3.47 -6.76 18.75
C LYS A 234 3.78 -8.26 18.89
N THR A 235 5.04 -8.55 19.17
CA THR A 235 5.60 -9.88 19.47
C THR A 235 6.67 -9.71 20.55
N GLU A 236 7.25 -10.78 21.07
CA GLU A 236 8.37 -10.67 22.02
C GLU A 236 9.57 -9.97 21.36
N ARG A 237 9.88 -10.34 20.12
CA ARG A 237 10.93 -9.68 19.32
C ARG A 237 10.67 -8.20 19.11
N THR A 238 9.47 -7.80 18.66
CA THR A 238 9.21 -6.37 18.39
C THR A 238 9.12 -5.54 19.65
N ALA A 239 8.72 -6.12 20.79
CA ALA A 239 8.80 -5.47 22.09
C ALA A 239 10.26 -5.13 22.47
N ALA A 240 11.19 -6.08 22.31
CA ALA A 240 12.61 -5.84 22.58
C ALA A 240 13.20 -4.72 21.69
N ILE A 241 12.82 -4.67 20.41
CA ILE A 241 13.24 -3.60 19.48
C ILE A 241 12.64 -2.25 19.87
N TYR A 242 11.37 -2.24 20.28
CA TYR A 242 10.68 -1.02 20.71
C TYR A 242 11.36 -0.40 21.93
N GLU A 243 11.64 -1.21 22.96
CA GLU A 243 12.32 -0.76 24.19
C GLU A 243 13.74 -0.25 23.92
N ALA A 244 14.50 -0.92 23.05
CA ALA A 244 15.82 -0.46 22.64
C ALA A 244 15.74 0.87 21.85
N GLY A 245 14.68 1.05 21.05
CA GLY A 245 14.47 2.19 20.17
C GLY A 245 15.34 2.20 18.91
N ILE A 246 16.18 1.17 18.72
CA ILE A 246 17.02 0.93 17.55
C ILE A 246 16.78 -0.50 17.07
N MET A 247 16.65 -0.65 15.76
CA MET A 247 16.43 -1.94 15.11
C MET A 247 17.76 -2.63 14.78
N PRO A 248 17.98 -3.86 15.25
CA PRO A 248 19.15 -4.67 14.89
C PRO A 248 19.25 -4.92 13.38
N PRO A 249 20.47 -5.04 12.80
CA PRO A 249 20.64 -5.31 11.37
C PRO A 249 20.02 -6.63 10.88
N ASP A 250 19.85 -7.62 11.75
CA ASP A 250 19.30 -8.94 11.45
C ASP A 250 17.76 -9.01 11.57
N THR A 251 17.09 -7.88 11.81
CA THR A 251 15.63 -7.81 12.04
C THR A 251 14.80 -8.48 10.95
N PHE A 252 15.26 -8.47 9.70
CA PHE A 252 14.57 -9.08 8.55
C PHE A 252 15.18 -10.42 8.10
N LYS A 253 16.18 -10.97 8.80
CA LYS A 253 16.91 -12.16 8.34
C LYS A 253 16.01 -13.39 8.18
N GLY A 254 15.07 -13.60 9.10
CA GLY A 254 14.11 -14.72 9.09
C GLY A 254 12.77 -14.39 8.43
N ILE A 255 12.70 -13.40 7.54
CA ILE A 255 11.41 -12.91 7.02
C ILE A 255 10.62 -13.98 6.24
N LEU A 256 11.31 -14.91 5.58
CA LEU A 256 10.66 -16.02 4.86
C LEU A 256 10.10 -17.07 5.83
N ASP A 257 10.78 -17.32 6.95
CA ASP A 257 10.30 -18.21 8.01
C ASP A 257 9.05 -17.64 8.69
N LEU A 258 8.96 -16.31 8.82
CA LEU A 258 7.74 -15.65 9.28
C LEU A 258 6.64 -15.68 8.21
N TYR A 259 6.91 -15.17 7.01
CA TYR A 259 5.89 -14.99 5.97
C TYR A 259 5.35 -16.30 5.43
N PHE A 260 6.19 -17.32 5.26
CA PHE A 260 5.79 -18.58 4.63
C PHE A 260 5.91 -19.79 5.56
N GLY A 261 6.78 -19.73 6.58
CA GLY A 261 6.89 -20.75 7.63
C GLY A 261 5.96 -20.52 8.84
N GLY A 262 5.44 -19.31 9.03
CA GLY A 262 4.52 -18.98 10.12
C GLY A 262 5.16 -18.78 11.49
N ASP A 263 6.49 -18.65 11.57
CA ASP A 263 7.19 -18.31 12.80
C ASP A 263 7.15 -16.79 13.04
N MET A 264 6.21 -16.35 13.87
CA MET A 264 6.00 -14.92 14.16
C MET A 264 7.17 -14.26 14.91
N GLU A 265 8.13 -15.02 15.44
CA GLU A 265 9.31 -14.48 16.14
C GLU A 265 10.59 -14.55 15.29
N ALA A 266 10.57 -15.22 14.12
CA ALA A 266 11.71 -15.30 13.22
C ALA A 266 12.12 -13.93 12.63
N ALA A 267 11.17 -13.00 12.50
CA ALA A 267 11.37 -11.65 11.99
C ALA A 267 10.28 -10.70 12.51
N VAL A 268 9.90 -9.69 11.73
CA VAL A 268 8.87 -8.70 12.09
C VAL A 268 7.67 -8.77 11.15
N GLY A 269 6.50 -9.07 11.69
CA GLY A 269 5.23 -9.06 10.95
C GLY A 269 4.76 -7.63 10.68
N LEU A 270 5.11 -7.07 9.52
CA LEU A 270 4.71 -5.72 9.10
C LEU A 270 3.19 -5.58 8.91
N ALA A 271 2.52 -4.88 9.83
CA ALA A 271 1.09 -4.60 9.75
C ALA A 271 0.78 -3.19 10.28
N GLY A 272 -0.32 -2.61 9.81
CA GLY A 272 -0.84 -1.32 10.26
C GLY A 272 -1.79 -1.46 11.44
N GLN A 273 -2.26 -0.33 11.97
CA GLN A 273 -3.23 -0.32 13.07
C GLN A 273 -4.60 -0.88 12.69
N THR A 274 -4.88 -1.00 11.38
CA THR A 274 -6.08 -1.66 10.87
C THR A 274 -6.16 -3.14 11.20
N SER A 275 -5.11 -3.78 11.72
CA SER A 275 -5.21 -5.13 12.26
C SER A 275 -6.33 -5.25 13.29
N GLY A 276 -6.52 -4.23 14.14
CA GLY A 276 -7.62 -4.18 15.12
C GLY A 276 -9.02 -3.95 14.57
N LEU A 277 -9.19 -3.94 13.25
CA LEU A 277 -10.46 -3.77 12.55
C LEU A 277 -10.73 -4.93 11.58
N ILE A 278 -9.89 -5.98 11.62
CA ILE A 278 -9.93 -7.10 10.69
C ILE A 278 -10.27 -8.36 11.49
N ASP A 279 -11.54 -8.76 11.44
CA ASP A 279 -12.02 -9.87 12.28
C ASP A 279 -12.11 -11.22 11.52
N GLU A 280 -11.94 -11.21 10.20
CA GLU A 280 -12.10 -12.39 9.37
C GLU A 280 -11.20 -12.37 8.12
N ILE A 281 -10.83 -13.57 7.65
CA ILE A 281 -10.15 -13.79 6.37
C ILE A 281 -11.20 -13.83 5.27
N LYS A 282 -11.06 -12.94 4.28
CA LYS A 282 -11.96 -12.82 3.13
C LYS A 282 -11.22 -13.02 1.82
N SER A 283 -11.94 -13.35 0.76
CA SER A 283 -11.39 -13.26 -0.60
C SER A 283 -11.13 -11.80 -0.99
N ALA A 284 -10.22 -11.56 -1.93
CA ALA A 284 -9.99 -10.23 -2.50
C ALA A 284 -11.27 -9.64 -3.10
N ARG A 285 -12.12 -10.50 -3.67
CA ARG A 285 -13.45 -10.11 -4.20
C ARG A 285 -14.35 -9.59 -3.09
N ASP A 286 -14.55 -10.35 -2.02
CA ASP A 286 -15.45 -9.95 -0.94
C ASP A 286 -14.98 -8.66 -0.27
N ILE A 287 -13.66 -8.52 -0.04
CA ILE A 287 -13.08 -7.28 0.50
C ILE A 287 -13.45 -6.08 -0.37
N ILE A 288 -13.31 -6.19 -1.68
CA ILE A 288 -13.57 -5.09 -2.62
C ILE A 288 -15.07 -4.81 -2.72
N GLU A 289 -15.90 -5.84 -2.93
CA GLU A 289 -17.34 -5.69 -3.11
C GLU A 289 -18.01 -5.08 -1.87
N GLU A 290 -17.64 -5.55 -0.68
CA GLU A 290 -18.14 -4.99 0.58
C GLU A 290 -17.65 -3.56 0.81
N THR A 291 -16.37 -3.27 0.54
CA THR A 291 -15.82 -1.91 0.65
C THR A 291 -16.60 -0.95 -0.25
N VAL A 292 -16.88 -1.33 -1.49
CA VAL A 292 -17.64 -0.52 -2.46
C VAL A 292 -19.08 -0.34 -2.01
N ALA A 293 -19.75 -1.41 -1.57
CA ALA A 293 -21.13 -1.34 -1.09
C ALA A 293 -21.26 -0.43 0.14
N GLU A 294 -20.38 -0.60 1.13
CA GLU A 294 -20.36 0.23 2.34
C GLU A 294 -20.01 1.69 2.03
N PHE A 295 -19.03 1.95 1.15
CA PHE A 295 -18.70 3.29 0.68
C PHE A 295 -19.93 4.00 0.11
N HIS A 296 -20.67 3.36 -0.79
CA HIS A 296 -21.85 3.94 -1.41
C HIS A 296 -23.00 4.16 -0.41
N ALA A 297 -23.18 3.25 0.54
CA ALA A 297 -24.17 3.44 1.62
C ALA A 297 -23.83 4.67 2.48
N ILE A 298 -22.56 4.86 2.84
CA ILE A 298 -22.09 6.02 3.61
C ILE A 298 -22.24 7.32 2.81
N ALA A 299 -21.81 7.31 1.55
CA ALA A 299 -21.94 8.46 0.66
C ALA A 299 -23.41 8.86 0.48
N GLY A 300 -24.32 7.90 0.35
CA GLY A 300 -25.76 8.15 0.30
C GLY A 300 -26.28 8.84 1.56
N ARG A 301 -25.89 8.36 2.76
CA ARG A 301 -26.27 9.00 4.03
C ARG A 301 -25.71 10.42 4.15
N MET A 302 -24.44 10.64 3.79
CA MET A 302 -23.83 11.97 3.81
C MET A 302 -24.50 12.92 2.81
N GLY A 303 -24.87 12.41 1.63
CA GLY A 303 -25.64 13.16 0.64
C GLY A 303 -27.01 13.59 1.17
N ALA A 304 -27.69 12.73 1.94
CA ALA A 304 -28.96 13.07 2.57
C ALA A 304 -28.82 14.19 3.62
N ILE A 305 -27.77 14.14 4.45
CA ILE A 305 -27.41 15.22 5.39
C ILE A 305 -27.22 16.55 4.65
N ALA A 306 -26.43 16.52 3.57
CA ALA A 306 -26.17 17.71 2.76
C ALA A 306 -27.45 18.27 2.11
N ALA A 307 -28.30 17.39 1.56
CA ALA A 307 -29.57 17.76 0.94
C ALA A 307 -30.57 18.35 1.95
N ALA A 308 -30.59 17.83 3.17
CA ALA A 308 -31.47 18.30 4.25
C ALA A 308 -30.98 19.59 4.93
N GLN A 309 -29.73 19.99 4.72
CA GLN A 309 -29.06 21.10 5.44
C GLN A 309 -29.16 20.98 6.97
N ASN A 310 -29.22 19.76 7.48
CA ASN A 310 -29.18 19.43 8.90
C ASN A 310 -28.42 18.10 9.09
N PHE A 311 -28.01 17.80 10.31
CA PHE A 311 -27.20 16.60 10.61
C PHE A 311 -28.05 15.39 11.06
N GLY A 312 -29.33 15.39 10.70
CA GLY A 312 -30.37 14.62 11.39
C GLY A 312 -31.37 15.56 12.06
#